data_AF-A0A7C4TRA3-F1
#
_entry.id   AF-A0A7C4TRA3-F1
#
_cell.length_a   1.000
_cell.length_b   1.000
_cell.length_c   1.000
_cell.angle_alpha   90.00
_cell.angle_beta   90.00
_cell.angle_gamma   90.00
#
_symmetry.space_group_name_H-M   'P 1'
#
loop_
_entity.id
_entity.type
_entity.pdbx_description
1 polymer ?
#
loop_
_entity_poly.entity_id
_entity_poly.type
_entity_poly.pdbx_seq_one_letter_code
_entity_poly.pdbx_strand_id
1 'polypeptide(L)'
;MRSIFDGSALAERYQEIRDVYLSDGRPWVVGYSGGKDSTCALQMVWIALRDLPSEKRQKPIYVISSDTLVETPVIVRYIDVTLERIRAAAEAQGLPIKTEKVSPNTDRSFWVNLIGRGYPAPSRRFRWCTERLKIQPADDFIKARVAEFGEVVMVLGVRSAESATRAQVMSFHRIKGSVLSRHSSLLNAFVYAPIEGLSTDDVWTYLLQTPSPWGNDNRDLVAMYRNAQAGECPLVVDKTTPSCGNSRFGCWVCTVVERDRSMEAMIDSGEEWLEPLLEFRDLLSETQAPEKKRQYREVRRRSGQVNFIRGTDDPVPGPYKLEFCKELLRRLLRTQLEVQRNAPPGEAPILISDAELHEIRRLWRTERGDWADSVPAIVREVLGCDLEWVTEDAVSFTADDGRLLDEVCRAHDVPTELVVRLLDVEREAHGLKRRHAVHTRIEDLFRQEWRDLDTLVAARRAGRAEIDARYEESELGLEPKLPLLDESAERTSQ
;
A
#
# COMPACT_ATOMS: atom_id res chain seq x y z
N MET A 1 -1.52 18.67 -35.34
CA MET A 1 -1.42 17.33 -34.71
C MET A 1 -2.35 16.44 -35.51
N ARG A 2 -1.85 15.42 -36.21
CA ARG A 2 -2.73 14.44 -36.88
C ARG A 2 -3.50 13.70 -35.79
N SER A 3 -4.80 13.50 -35.98
CA SER A 3 -5.61 12.74 -35.03
C SER A 3 -5.08 11.31 -35.01
N ILE A 4 -4.92 10.70 -33.83
CA ILE A 4 -4.54 9.28 -33.75
C ILE A 4 -5.62 8.36 -34.36
N PHE A 5 -6.79 8.92 -34.66
CA PHE A 5 -7.90 8.28 -35.35
C PHE A 5 -7.95 8.54 -36.86
N ASP A 6 -6.98 9.26 -37.43
CA ASP A 6 -6.75 9.15 -38.87
C ASP A 6 -6.46 7.66 -39.13
N GLY A 7 -7.30 6.95 -39.91
CA GLY A 7 -7.33 5.49 -39.94
C GLY A 7 -5.97 4.79 -40.18
N SER A 8 -5.00 5.49 -40.77
CA SER A 8 -3.61 5.06 -40.90
C SER A 8 -2.86 4.97 -39.56
N ALA A 9 -3.03 5.93 -38.66
CA ALA A 9 -2.29 6.01 -37.39
C ALA A 9 -2.68 4.89 -36.42
N LEU A 10 -3.97 4.54 -36.37
CA LEU A 10 -4.44 3.40 -35.57
C LEU A 10 -3.96 2.07 -36.14
N ALA A 11 -3.97 1.92 -37.48
CA ALA A 11 -3.46 0.73 -38.16
C ALA A 11 -1.95 0.55 -37.94
N GLU A 12 -1.17 1.64 -38.02
CA GLU A 12 0.26 1.66 -37.68
C GLU A 12 0.49 1.20 -36.24
N ARG A 13 -0.36 1.63 -35.28
CA ARG A 13 -0.23 1.20 -33.89
C ARG A 13 -0.51 -0.28 -33.71
N TYR A 14 -1.55 -0.82 -34.35
CA TYR A 14 -1.79 -2.26 -34.32
C TYR A 14 -0.65 -3.04 -34.98
N GLN A 15 -0.06 -2.50 -36.05
CA GLN A 15 1.09 -3.13 -36.68
C GLN A 15 2.31 -3.15 -35.74
N GLU A 16 2.63 -2.03 -35.07
CA GLU A 16 3.70 -1.99 -34.07
C GLU A 16 3.50 -3.04 -32.97
N ILE A 17 2.28 -3.17 -32.43
CA ILE A 17 1.96 -4.18 -31.42
C ILE A 17 2.25 -5.60 -31.94
N ARG A 18 1.83 -5.91 -33.18
CA ARG A 18 2.10 -7.22 -33.81
C ARG A 18 3.60 -7.44 -34.00
N ASP A 19 4.33 -6.43 -34.46
CA ASP A 19 5.77 -6.53 -34.69
C ASP A 19 6.53 -6.80 -33.39
N VAL A 20 6.17 -6.12 -32.30
CA VAL A 20 6.74 -6.40 -30.97
C VAL A 20 6.36 -7.80 -30.50
N TYR A 21 5.10 -8.21 -30.66
CA TYR A 21 4.64 -9.55 -30.26
C TYR A 21 5.40 -10.66 -31.00
N LEU A 22 5.69 -10.47 -32.29
CA LEU A 22 6.40 -11.43 -33.14
C LEU A 22 7.93 -11.37 -33.04
N SER A 23 8.49 -10.32 -32.42
CA SER A 23 9.94 -10.10 -32.39
C SER A 23 10.75 -11.14 -31.62
N ASP A 24 10.11 -11.88 -30.69
CA ASP A 24 10.75 -12.88 -29.84
C ASP A 24 9.71 -13.86 -29.25
N GLY A 25 10.13 -14.78 -28.37
CA GLY A 25 9.27 -15.73 -27.65
C GLY A 25 8.92 -15.37 -26.20
N ARG A 26 9.31 -14.18 -25.71
CA ARG A 26 9.14 -13.80 -24.29
C ARG A 26 7.66 -13.62 -23.95
N PRO A 27 7.15 -14.20 -22.85
CA PRO A 27 5.77 -14.02 -22.46
C PRO A 27 5.48 -12.56 -22.15
N TRP A 28 4.24 -12.15 -22.42
CA TRP A 28 3.76 -10.82 -22.08
C TRP A 28 3.03 -10.84 -20.74
N VAL A 29 3.29 -9.84 -19.90
CA VAL A 29 2.56 -9.62 -18.64
C VAL A 29 1.85 -8.28 -18.75
N VAL A 30 0.54 -8.28 -19.00
CA VAL A 30 -0.27 -7.08 -19.13
C VAL A 30 -0.78 -6.66 -17.76
N GLY A 31 -0.37 -5.49 -17.28
CA GLY A 31 -0.91 -4.92 -16.04
C GLY A 31 -2.30 -4.35 -16.26
N TYR A 32 -3.31 -4.96 -15.62
CA TYR A 32 -4.72 -4.60 -15.78
C TYR A 32 -5.35 -4.15 -14.46
N SER A 33 -5.79 -2.89 -14.39
CA SER A 33 -6.40 -2.31 -13.18
C SER A 33 -7.89 -2.03 -13.31
N GLY A 34 -8.54 -2.42 -14.41
CA GLY A 34 -9.93 -2.05 -14.71
C GLY A 34 -10.13 -0.56 -15.05
N GLY A 35 -9.07 0.25 -15.09
CA GLY A 35 -9.16 1.67 -15.44
C GLY A 35 -9.12 1.92 -16.95
N LYS A 36 -9.43 3.16 -17.36
CA LYS A 36 -9.46 3.54 -18.79
C LYS A 36 -8.16 3.20 -19.55
N ASP A 37 -7.00 3.49 -18.94
CA ASP A 37 -5.71 3.36 -19.63
C ASP A 37 -5.33 1.88 -19.79
N SER A 38 -5.50 1.06 -18.75
CA SER A 38 -5.26 -0.39 -18.83
C SER A 38 -6.25 -1.10 -19.74
N THR A 39 -7.51 -0.69 -19.74
CA THR A 39 -8.55 -1.22 -20.63
C THR A 39 -8.22 -0.88 -22.08
N CYS A 40 -7.85 0.36 -22.39
CA CYS A 40 -7.43 0.76 -23.74
C CYS A 40 -6.21 -0.03 -24.21
N ALA A 41 -5.17 -0.14 -23.38
CA ALA A 41 -3.97 -0.90 -23.72
C ALA A 41 -4.29 -2.38 -24.01
N LEU A 42 -5.08 -3.03 -23.17
CA LEU A 42 -5.46 -4.43 -23.37
C LEU A 42 -6.36 -4.60 -24.62
N GLN A 43 -7.32 -3.70 -24.87
CA GLN A 43 -8.15 -3.72 -26.07
C GLN A 43 -7.30 -3.61 -27.35
N MET A 44 -6.31 -2.71 -27.36
CA MET A 44 -5.43 -2.54 -28.51
C MET A 44 -4.57 -3.77 -28.76
N VAL A 45 -4.02 -4.37 -27.71
CA VAL A 45 -3.28 -5.63 -27.79
C VAL A 45 -4.18 -6.73 -28.33
N TRP A 46 -5.37 -6.88 -27.78
CA TRP A 46 -6.32 -7.91 -28.19
C TRP A 46 -6.67 -7.82 -29.67
N ILE A 47 -7.06 -6.64 -30.15
CA ILE A 47 -7.46 -6.42 -31.54
C ILE A 47 -6.29 -6.67 -32.48
N ALA A 48 -5.10 -6.14 -32.15
CA ALA A 48 -3.90 -6.34 -32.95
C ALA A 48 -3.56 -7.83 -33.14
N LEU A 49 -3.70 -8.63 -32.08
CA LEU A 49 -3.36 -10.07 -32.10
C LEU A 49 -4.47 -10.93 -32.71
N ARG A 50 -5.74 -10.55 -32.56
CA ARG A 50 -6.88 -11.24 -33.18
C ARG A 50 -6.79 -11.23 -34.71
N ASP A 51 -6.07 -10.29 -35.31
CA ASP A 51 -5.87 -10.22 -36.76
C ASP A 51 -4.69 -11.08 -37.27
N LEU A 52 -3.85 -11.62 -36.38
CA LEU A 52 -2.74 -12.50 -36.77
C LEU A 52 -3.25 -13.91 -37.14
N PRO A 53 -2.59 -14.66 -38.04
CA PRO A 53 -2.90 -16.08 -38.22
C PRO A 53 -2.74 -16.89 -36.92
N SER A 54 -3.56 -17.93 -36.72
CA SER A 54 -3.60 -18.71 -35.46
C SER A 54 -2.25 -19.31 -35.09
N GLU A 55 -1.46 -19.69 -36.09
CA GLU A 55 -0.15 -20.33 -35.97
C GLU A 55 0.89 -19.37 -35.37
N LYS A 56 0.65 -18.06 -35.49
CA LYS A 56 1.51 -17.00 -34.95
C LYS A 56 1.12 -16.57 -33.54
N ARG A 57 0.00 -17.05 -33.00
CA ARG A 57 -0.55 -16.66 -31.67
C ARG A 57 -0.15 -17.65 -30.57
N GLN A 58 1.13 -18.03 -30.51
CA GLN A 58 1.62 -19.06 -29.58
C GLN A 58 2.25 -18.49 -28.29
N LYS A 59 2.66 -17.21 -28.31
CA LYS A 59 3.33 -16.58 -27.17
C LYS A 59 2.34 -16.34 -26.03
N PRO A 60 2.59 -16.86 -24.82
CA PRO A 60 1.71 -16.66 -23.66
C PRO A 60 1.57 -15.18 -23.27
N ILE A 61 0.36 -14.80 -22.90
CA ILE A 61 0.02 -13.48 -22.37
C ILE A 61 -0.69 -13.65 -21.04
N TYR A 62 -0.15 -13.07 -19.98
CA TYR A 62 -0.74 -13.04 -18.65
C TYR A 62 -1.32 -11.66 -18.39
N VAL A 63 -2.63 -11.55 -18.28
CA VAL A 63 -3.31 -10.34 -17.83
C VAL A 63 -3.42 -10.41 -16.32
N ILE A 64 -2.60 -9.61 -15.64
CA ILE A 64 -2.55 -9.60 -14.17
C ILE A 64 -3.34 -8.43 -13.61
N SER A 65 -4.12 -8.67 -12.55
CA SER A 65 -4.75 -7.61 -11.77
C SER A 65 -4.33 -7.71 -10.31
N SER A 66 -3.97 -6.58 -9.70
CA SER A 66 -3.56 -6.53 -8.30
C SER A 66 -4.74 -6.27 -7.39
N ASP A 67 -5.03 -7.21 -6.50
CA ASP A 67 -6.00 -7.06 -5.44
C ASP A 67 -5.30 -6.76 -4.12
N THR A 68 -5.62 -5.62 -3.52
CA THR A 68 -5.05 -5.23 -2.23
C THR A 68 -5.78 -5.84 -1.03
N LEU A 69 -6.88 -6.56 -1.28
CA LEU A 69 -7.82 -7.11 -0.28
C LEU A 69 -8.58 -6.02 0.51
N VAL A 70 -8.41 -4.75 0.11
CA VAL A 70 -9.09 -3.60 0.72
C VAL A 70 -9.56 -2.59 -0.34
N GLU A 71 -9.67 -3.02 -1.61
CA GLU A 71 -10.37 -2.25 -2.65
C GLU A 71 -11.88 -2.21 -2.35
N THR A 72 -12.59 -1.18 -2.82
CA THR A 72 -14.04 -1.09 -2.63
C THR A 72 -14.75 -2.32 -3.23
N PRO A 73 -15.68 -2.99 -2.51
CA PRO A 73 -16.31 -4.24 -2.96
C PRO A 73 -16.92 -4.18 -4.36
N VAL A 74 -17.58 -3.07 -4.71
CA VAL A 74 -18.18 -2.84 -6.05
C VAL A 74 -17.12 -2.91 -7.15
N ILE A 75 -15.92 -2.37 -6.89
CA ILE A 75 -14.80 -2.36 -7.83
C ILE A 75 -14.16 -3.75 -7.92
N VAL A 76 -14.04 -4.46 -6.80
CA VAL A 76 -13.55 -5.85 -6.79
C VAL A 76 -14.42 -6.72 -7.69
N ARG A 77 -15.74 -6.64 -7.54
CA ARG A 77 -16.69 -7.37 -8.40
C ARG A 77 -16.54 -6.98 -9.88
N TYR A 78 -16.46 -5.69 -10.19
CA TYR A 78 -16.27 -5.22 -11.56
C TYR A 78 -15.01 -5.84 -12.20
N ILE A 79 -13.90 -5.87 -11.46
CA ILE A 79 -12.63 -6.46 -11.91
C ILE A 79 -12.79 -7.97 -12.09
N ASP A 80 -13.38 -8.68 -11.13
CA ASP A 80 -13.54 -10.15 -11.18
C ASP A 80 -14.40 -10.58 -12.37
N VAL A 81 -15.56 -9.93 -12.57
CA VAL A 81 -16.42 -10.18 -13.74
C VAL A 81 -15.69 -9.88 -15.04
N THR A 82 -14.89 -8.81 -15.07
CA THR A 82 -14.14 -8.43 -16.28
C THR A 82 -13.02 -9.42 -16.59
N LEU A 83 -12.28 -9.89 -15.59
CA LEU A 83 -11.24 -10.91 -15.77
C LEU A 83 -11.85 -12.24 -16.24
N GLU A 84 -13.03 -12.61 -15.77
CA GLU A 84 -13.73 -13.80 -16.25
C GLU A 84 -14.14 -13.65 -17.72
N ARG A 85 -14.69 -12.49 -18.09
CA ARG A 85 -15.04 -12.18 -19.48
C ARG A 85 -13.84 -12.19 -20.40
N ILE A 86 -12.72 -11.60 -19.96
CA ILE A 86 -11.43 -11.63 -20.67
C ILE A 86 -10.98 -13.09 -20.88
N ARG A 87 -11.06 -13.94 -19.84
CA ARG A 87 -10.69 -15.35 -19.95
C ARG A 87 -11.56 -16.09 -20.96
N ALA A 88 -12.88 -16.01 -20.82
CA ALA A 88 -13.84 -16.68 -21.68
C ALA A 88 -13.72 -16.22 -23.15
N ALA A 89 -13.56 -14.93 -23.38
CA ALA A 89 -13.40 -14.37 -24.72
C ALA A 89 -12.07 -14.79 -25.36
N ALA A 90 -11.01 -14.94 -24.57
CA ALA A 90 -9.69 -15.36 -25.07
C ALA A 90 -9.74 -16.80 -25.55
N GLU A 91 -10.37 -17.69 -24.78
CA GLU A 91 -10.61 -19.08 -25.14
C GLU A 91 -11.46 -19.18 -26.41
N ALA A 92 -12.60 -18.48 -26.45
CA ALA A 92 -13.50 -18.49 -27.60
C ALA A 92 -12.84 -17.96 -28.89
N GLN A 93 -11.89 -17.04 -28.79
CA GLN A 93 -11.19 -16.42 -29.93
C GLN A 93 -9.83 -17.06 -30.24
N GLY A 94 -9.42 -18.10 -29.49
CA GLY A 94 -8.14 -18.77 -29.66
C GLY A 94 -6.94 -17.84 -29.42
N LEU A 95 -7.03 -16.95 -28.42
CA LEU A 95 -5.92 -16.09 -28.01
C LEU A 95 -5.18 -16.71 -26.81
N PRO A 96 -3.84 -16.64 -26.77
CA PRO A 96 -3.04 -17.22 -25.68
C PRO A 96 -3.03 -16.33 -24.43
N ILE A 97 -4.20 -15.81 -24.05
CA ILE A 97 -4.38 -14.91 -22.91
C ILE A 97 -4.91 -15.68 -21.70
N LYS A 98 -4.23 -15.53 -20.57
CA LYS A 98 -4.64 -16.04 -19.24
C LYS A 98 -4.84 -14.86 -18.30
N THR A 99 -5.86 -14.91 -17.46
CA THR A 99 -6.09 -13.90 -16.43
C THR A 99 -5.63 -14.42 -15.07
N GLU A 100 -4.97 -13.56 -14.30
CA GLU A 100 -4.43 -13.90 -12.99
C GLU A 100 -4.66 -12.74 -12.02
N LYS A 101 -5.14 -13.04 -10.82
CA LYS A 101 -5.32 -12.05 -9.76
C LYS A 101 -4.19 -12.23 -8.74
N VAL A 102 -3.38 -11.20 -8.56
CA VAL A 102 -2.26 -11.22 -7.60
C VAL A 102 -2.64 -10.47 -6.34
N SER A 103 -2.34 -11.04 -5.18
CA SER A 103 -2.69 -10.48 -3.88
C SER A 103 -1.51 -10.55 -2.91
N PRO A 104 -1.46 -9.69 -1.88
CA PRO A 104 -0.43 -9.76 -0.86
C PRO A 104 -0.56 -11.05 -0.05
N ASN A 105 0.59 -11.66 0.26
CA ASN A 105 0.65 -12.72 1.26
C ASN A 105 0.06 -12.23 2.59
N THR A 106 -0.54 -13.12 3.37
CA THR A 106 -1.19 -12.83 4.65
C THR A 106 -0.36 -11.94 5.57
N ASP A 107 0.93 -12.26 5.73
CA ASP A 107 1.89 -11.50 6.52
C ASP A 107 1.97 -10.01 6.12
N ARG A 108 1.79 -9.71 4.83
CA ARG A 108 1.91 -8.36 4.26
C ARG A 108 0.56 -7.67 4.06
N SER A 109 -0.54 -8.33 4.39
CA SER A 109 -1.90 -7.79 4.25
C SER A 109 -2.09 -6.47 5.03
N PHE A 110 -3.16 -5.75 4.67
CA PHE A 110 -3.45 -4.46 5.30
C PHE A 110 -3.72 -4.63 6.80
N TRP A 111 -4.55 -5.60 7.19
CA TRP A 111 -4.96 -5.79 8.58
C TRP A 111 -3.85 -6.36 9.46
N VAL A 112 -3.04 -7.29 8.95
CA VAL A 112 -1.88 -7.80 9.69
C VAL A 112 -0.90 -6.68 10.00
N ASN A 113 -0.65 -5.76 9.06
CA ASN A 113 0.23 -4.61 9.31
C ASN A 113 -0.42 -3.56 10.23
N LEU A 114 -1.67 -3.16 9.98
CA LEU A 114 -2.33 -2.10 10.73
C LEU A 114 -2.76 -2.55 12.13
N ILE A 115 -3.49 -3.66 12.24
CA ILE A 115 -4.05 -4.19 13.49
C ILE A 115 -3.01 -5.08 14.19
N GLY A 116 -2.39 -6.02 13.47
CA GLY A 116 -1.39 -6.94 14.05
C GLY A 116 -0.15 -6.21 14.55
N ARG A 117 0.54 -5.47 13.66
CA ARG A 117 1.78 -4.75 13.99
C ARG A 117 1.57 -3.33 14.54
N GLY A 118 0.36 -2.82 14.50
CA GLY A 118 0.05 -1.45 14.93
C GLY A 118 0.57 -0.39 13.95
N TYR A 119 0.73 -0.68 12.65
CA TYR A 119 1.16 0.37 11.72
C TYR A 119 0.10 1.48 11.67
N PRO A 120 0.50 2.76 11.77
CA PRO A 120 -0.46 3.84 11.63
C PRO A 120 -1.09 3.82 10.23
N ALA A 121 -2.33 4.28 10.13
CA ALA A 121 -3.00 4.41 8.85
C ALA A 121 -2.12 5.20 7.84
N PRO A 122 -2.10 4.81 6.55
CA PRO A 122 -1.20 5.41 5.57
C PRO A 122 -1.37 6.93 5.44
N SER A 123 -0.27 7.65 5.33
CA SER A 123 -0.27 9.10 5.09
C SER A 123 0.63 9.48 3.92
N ARG A 124 0.57 10.73 3.46
CA ARG A 124 1.43 11.23 2.37
C ARG A 124 2.93 11.01 2.63
N ARG A 125 3.37 11.06 3.89
CA ARG A 125 4.79 10.86 4.29
C ARG A 125 5.11 9.43 4.69
N PHE A 126 4.10 8.58 4.93
CA PHE A 126 4.29 7.21 5.39
C PHE A 126 3.28 6.29 4.68
N ARG A 127 3.56 6.00 3.41
CA ARG A 127 2.69 5.21 2.53
C ARG A 127 3.21 3.79 2.36
N TRP A 128 3.15 3.01 3.44
CA TRP A 128 3.66 1.64 3.49
C TRP A 128 2.83 0.64 2.65
N CYS A 129 1.57 0.98 2.32
CA CYS A 129 0.63 0.10 1.65
C CYS A 129 0.92 -0.09 0.15
N THR A 130 1.41 0.94 -0.57
CA THR A 130 1.64 0.83 -2.03
C THR A 130 2.67 -0.26 -2.35
N GLU A 131 3.79 -0.26 -1.65
CA GLU A 131 4.84 -1.24 -1.88
C GLU A 131 4.36 -2.67 -1.56
N ARG A 132 3.78 -2.87 -0.37
CA ARG A 132 3.39 -4.19 0.14
C ARG A 132 2.19 -4.81 -0.56
N LEU A 133 1.17 -4.00 -0.84
CA LEU A 133 -0.12 -4.48 -1.33
C LEU A 133 -0.25 -4.44 -2.85
N LYS A 134 0.50 -3.55 -3.53
CA LYS A 134 0.41 -3.39 -5.00
C LYS A 134 1.68 -3.84 -5.72
N ILE A 135 2.85 -3.33 -5.31
CA ILE A 135 4.09 -3.56 -6.04
C ILE A 135 4.61 -4.98 -5.82
N GLN A 136 4.77 -5.40 -4.56
CA GLN A 136 5.36 -6.70 -4.23
C GLN A 136 4.57 -7.91 -4.78
N PRO A 137 3.23 -7.96 -4.74
CA PRO A 137 2.49 -9.08 -5.32
C PRO A 137 2.67 -9.21 -6.83
N ALA A 138 2.69 -8.08 -7.54
CA ALA A 138 2.99 -8.07 -8.97
C ALA A 138 4.44 -8.49 -9.24
N ASP A 139 5.40 -7.93 -8.51
CA ASP A 139 6.83 -8.27 -8.62
C ASP A 139 7.09 -9.76 -8.36
N ASP A 140 6.42 -10.35 -7.36
CA ASP A 140 6.57 -11.76 -7.01
C ASP A 140 6.04 -12.66 -8.15
N PHE A 141 4.92 -12.29 -8.77
CA PHE A 141 4.42 -12.95 -9.99
C PHE A 141 5.40 -12.80 -11.17
N ILE A 142 5.90 -11.59 -11.42
CA ILE A 142 6.82 -11.31 -12.52
C ILE A 142 8.12 -12.10 -12.34
N LYS A 143 8.67 -12.13 -11.12
CA LYS A 143 9.89 -12.93 -10.80
C LYS A 143 9.67 -14.41 -11.04
N ALA A 144 8.49 -14.95 -10.71
CA ALA A 144 8.17 -16.34 -11.01
C ALA A 144 8.18 -16.62 -12.52
N ARG A 145 7.63 -15.71 -13.35
CA ARG A 145 7.68 -15.83 -14.81
C ARG A 145 9.07 -15.62 -15.40
N VAL A 146 9.87 -14.72 -14.83
CA VAL A 146 11.29 -14.58 -15.20
C VAL A 146 12.07 -15.85 -14.86
N ALA A 147 11.81 -16.49 -13.72
CA ALA A 147 12.43 -17.76 -13.38
C ALA A 147 12.02 -18.91 -14.33
N GLU A 148 10.78 -18.89 -14.82
CA GLU A 148 10.24 -19.90 -15.75
C GLU A 148 10.71 -19.70 -17.20
N PHE A 149 10.73 -18.45 -17.69
CA PHE A 149 10.94 -18.13 -19.12
C PHE A 149 12.26 -17.39 -19.41
N GLY A 150 13.05 -17.05 -18.39
CA GLY A 150 14.31 -16.31 -18.48
C GLY A 150 14.13 -14.78 -18.59
N GLU A 151 13.24 -14.33 -19.48
CA GLU A 151 12.91 -12.91 -19.67
C GLU A 151 11.40 -12.71 -19.89
N VAL A 152 10.88 -11.52 -19.57
CA VAL A 152 9.46 -11.16 -19.76
C VAL A 152 9.29 -9.75 -20.33
N VAL A 153 8.17 -9.52 -21.02
CA VAL A 153 7.77 -8.16 -21.48
C VAL A 153 6.52 -7.74 -20.73
N MET A 154 6.62 -6.71 -19.91
CA MET A 154 5.48 -6.09 -19.25
C MET A 154 4.79 -5.11 -20.19
N VAL A 155 3.49 -5.26 -20.39
CA VAL A 155 2.67 -4.34 -21.17
C VAL A 155 1.89 -3.46 -20.21
N LEU A 156 2.14 -2.16 -20.24
CA LEU A 156 1.54 -1.21 -19.28
C LEU A 156 0.76 -0.11 -20.00
N GLY A 157 -0.43 0.20 -19.46
CA GLY A 157 -1.24 1.34 -19.88
C GLY A 157 -0.72 2.67 -19.35
N VAL A 158 0.54 3.02 -19.65
CA VAL A 158 1.17 4.28 -19.22
C VAL A 158 1.27 5.26 -20.37
N ARG A 159 1.14 6.56 -20.07
CA ARG A 159 1.17 7.65 -21.05
C ARG A 159 2.21 8.70 -20.66
N SER A 160 2.96 9.18 -21.65
CA SER A 160 3.95 10.25 -21.47
C SER A 160 3.31 11.56 -21.01
N ALA A 161 2.09 11.84 -21.48
CA ALA A 161 1.31 13.03 -21.14
C ALA A 161 0.75 13.04 -19.70
N GLU A 162 0.95 11.99 -18.89
CA GLU A 162 0.41 11.94 -17.52
C GLU A 162 1.21 12.80 -16.53
N SER A 163 2.53 12.91 -16.70
CA SER A 163 3.36 13.90 -15.97
C SER A 163 4.77 14.01 -16.58
N ALA A 164 5.41 15.17 -16.41
CA ALA A 164 6.79 15.38 -16.83
C ALA A 164 7.77 14.37 -16.19
N THR A 165 7.56 14.03 -14.91
CA THR A 165 8.36 13.01 -14.21
C THR A 165 8.23 11.63 -14.85
N ARG A 166 7.02 11.22 -15.24
CA ARG A 166 6.82 9.93 -15.92
C ARG A 166 7.51 9.90 -17.28
N ALA A 167 7.39 10.97 -18.06
CA ALA A 167 8.08 11.07 -19.35
C ALA A 167 9.61 10.95 -19.20
N GLN A 168 10.19 11.58 -18.18
CA GLN A 168 11.63 11.51 -17.90
C GLN A 168 12.07 10.10 -17.47
N VAL A 169 11.30 9.43 -16.61
CA VAL A 169 11.63 8.05 -16.19
C VAL A 169 11.54 7.09 -17.38
N MET A 170 10.51 7.24 -18.21
CA MET A 170 10.35 6.41 -19.40
C MET A 170 11.50 6.58 -20.40
N SER A 171 11.95 7.82 -20.64
CA SER A 171 13.07 8.09 -21.54
C SER A 171 14.39 7.57 -20.99
N PHE A 172 14.61 7.64 -19.67
CA PHE A 172 15.83 7.15 -19.03
C PHE A 172 16.03 5.64 -19.18
N HIS A 173 14.94 4.86 -19.11
CA HIS A 173 14.99 3.40 -19.22
C HIS A 173 14.84 2.88 -20.65
N ARG A 174 14.69 3.77 -21.64
CA ARG A 174 14.43 3.39 -23.03
C ARG A 174 15.64 2.71 -23.67
N ILE A 175 15.39 1.61 -24.38
CA ILE A 175 16.44 0.92 -25.14
C ILE A 175 16.60 1.64 -26.48
N LYS A 176 17.82 2.09 -26.78
CA LYS A 176 18.12 2.82 -28.02
C LYS A 176 17.75 1.97 -29.24
N GLY A 177 16.92 2.53 -30.13
CA GLY A 177 16.47 1.85 -31.35
C GLY A 177 15.34 0.84 -31.13
N SER A 178 14.76 0.76 -29.92
CA SER A 178 13.63 -0.10 -29.61
C SER A 178 12.44 0.70 -29.07
N VAL A 179 11.24 0.12 -29.22
CA VAL A 179 10.02 0.56 -28.52
C VAL A 179 9.94 0.01 -27.10
N LEU A 180 10.85 -0.91 -26.73
CA LEU A 180 10.96 -1.46 -25.39
C LEU A 180 11.84 -0.58 -24.49
N SER A 181 11.51 -0.58 -23.21
CA SER A 181 12.31 -0.03 -22.13
C SER A 181 12.71 -1.14 -21.15
N ARG A 182 13.76 -0.93 -20.36
CA ARG A 182 14.09 -1.84 -19.24
C ARG A 182 13.20 -1.53 -18.04
N HIS A 183 12.81 -2.56 -17.28
CA HIS A 183 12.19 -2.31 -15.98
C HIS A 183 13.19 -1.64 -15.03
N SER A 184 12.70 -0.76 -14.15
CA SER A 184 13.56 0.03 -13.27
C SER A 184 14.20 -0.79 -12.15
N SER A 185 13.52 -1.83 -11.66
CA SER A 185 13.94 -2.63 -10.50
C SER A 185 14.09 -4.13 -10.77
N LEU A 186 13.47 -4.65 -11.84
CA LEU A 186 13.40 -6.09 -12.10
C LEU A 186 14.36 -6.42 -13.24
N LEU A 187 15.39 -7.22 -12.92
CA LEU A 187 16.29 -7.75 -13.93
C LEU A 187 15.51 -8.67 -14.89
N ASN A 188 15.89 -8.65 -16.16
CA ASN A 188 15.28 -9.47 -17.23
C ASN A 188 13.79 -9.20 -17.48
N ALA A 189 13.26 -8.07 -16.99
CA ALA A 189 11.94 -7.56 -17.34
C ALA A 189 12.07 -6.33 -18.25
N PHE A 190 11.32 -6.34 -19.34
CA PHE A 190 11.19 -5.23 -20.28
C PHE A 190 9.81 -4.61 -20.16
N VAL A 191 9.65 -3.37 -20.62
CA VAL A 191 8.38 -2.64 -20.60
C VAL A 191 8.02 -2.21 -22.00
N TYR A 192 6.79 -2.49 -22.40
CA TYR A 192 6.15 -2.00 -23.61
C TYR A 192 4.92 -1.18 -23.22
N ALA A 193 4.80 0.04 -23.76
CA ALA A 193 3.72 0.96 -23.45
C ALA A 193 2.95 1.31 -24.73
N PRO A 194 1.98 0.48 -25.16
CA PRO A 194 1.31 0.64 -26.46
C PRO A 194 0.53 1.96 -26.60
N ILE A 195 0.21 2.61 -25.48
CA ILE A 195 -0.53 3.87 -25.44
C ILE A 195 0.32 5.07 -25.01
N GLU A 196 1.65 4.95 -24.97
CA GLU A 196 2.57 5.99 -24.47
C GLU A 196 2.29 7.38 -25.07
N GLY A 197 1.99 7.44 -26.36
CA GLY A 197 1.75 8.67 -27.11
C GLY A 197 0.32 9.21 -27.06
N LEU A 198 -0.62 8.54 -26.38
CA LEU A 198 -2.02 8.94 -26.36
C LEU A 198 -2.30 10.02 -25.29
N SER A 199 -3.19 10.96 -25.63
CA SER A 199 -3.80 11.86 -24.64
C SER A 199 -4.93 11.16 -23.88
N THR A 200 -5.47 11.83 -22.86
CA THR A 200 -6.65 11.33 -22.13
C THR A 200 -7.87 11.24 -23.05
N ASP A 201 -8.04 12.23 -23.93
CA ASP A 201 -9.19 12.32 -24.84
C ASP A 201 -9.08 11.25 -25.93
N ASP A 202 -7.86 10.97 -26.39
CA ASP A 202 -7.60 9.84 -27.30
C ASP A 202 -8.00 8.51 -26.66
N VAL A 203 -7.63 8.26 -25.40
CA VAL A 203 -8.01 7.02 -24.70
C VAL A 203 -9.53 6.88 -24.63
N TRP A 204 -10.25 7.91 -24.23
CA TRP A 204 -11.71 7.86 -24.13
C TRP A 204 -12.38 7.74 -25.50
N THR A 205 -11.91 8.49 -26.50
CA THR A 205 -12.42 8.41 -27.87
C THR A 205 -12.25 6.99 -28.42
N TYR A 206 -11.09 6.38 -28.20
CA TYR A 206 -10.83 5.01 -28.63
C TYR A 206 -11.79 4.01 -27.97
N LEU A 207 -11.95 4.09 -26.64
CA LEU A 207 -12.83 3.21 -25.89
C LEU A 207 -14.30 3.35 -26.32
N LEU A 208 -14.76 4.57 -26.61
CA LEU A 208 -16.14 4.81 -27.02
C LEU A 208 -16.42 4.42 -28.48
N GLN A 209 -15.41 4.41 -29.34
CA GLN A 209 -15.53 4.02 -30.75
C GLN A 209 -15.25 2.53 -30.99
N THR A 210 -14.49 1.89 -30.10
CA THR A 210 -14.03 0.51 -30.25
C THR A 210 -14.71 -0.39 -29.21
N PRO A 211 -15.63 -1.28 -29.63
CA PRO A 211 -16.27 -2.22 -28.72
C PRO A 211 -15.26 -3.08 -27.97
N SER A 212 -15.56 -3.39 -26.71
CA SER A 212 -14.72 -4.28 -25.91
C SER A 212 -14.68 -5.69 -26.52
N PRO A 213 -13.50 -6.27 -26.79
CA PRO A 213 -13.38 -7.62 -27.36
C PRO A 213 -13.88 -8.74 -26.46
N TRP A 214 -14.09 -8.46 -25.17
CA TRP A 214 -14.61 -9.39 -24.17
C TRP A 214 -16.03 -9.03 -23.70
N GLY A 215 -16.72 -8.14 -24.41
CA GLY A 215 -18.16 -7.91 -24.22
C GLY A 215 -18.53 -6.95 -23.07
N ASN A 216 -17.59 -6.25 -22.47
CA ASN A 216 -17.92 -5.13 -21.57
C ASN A 216 -18.48 -3.94 -22.35
N ASP A 217 -19.41 -3.18 -21.76
CA ASP A 217 -19.78 -1.87 -22.29
C ASP A 217 -18.79 -0.82 -21.78
N ASN A 218 -18.06 -0.17 -22.69
CA ASN A 218 -17.15 0.91 -22.34
C ASN A 218 -17.89 2.15 -21.80
N ARG A 219 -19.19 2.27 -22.03
CA ARG A 219 -20.03 3.30 -21.40
C ARG A 219 -20.23 3.06 -19.92
N ASP A 220 -20.26 1.81 -19.46
CA ASP A 220 -20.31 1.50 -18.02
C ASP A 220 -19.04 2.01 -17.34
N LEU A 221 -17.88 1.85 -17.99
CA LEU A 221 -16.61 2.40 -17.51
C LEU A 221 -16.67 3.93 -17.43
N VAL A 222 -17.23 4.60 -18.43
CA VAL A 222 -17.44 6.06 -18.39
C VAL A 222 -18.38 6.46 -17.25
N ALA A 223 -19.49 5.73 -17.08
CA ALA A 223 -20.45 5.98 -16.00
C ALA A 223 -19.79 5.82 -14.63
N MET A 224 -18.97 4.79 -14.44
CA MET A 224 -18.20 4.56 -13.22
C MET A 224 -17.26 5.75 -12.90
N TYR A 225 -16.56 6.29 -13.91
CA TYR A 225 -15.71 7.47 -13.75
C TYR A 225 -16.51 8.75 -13.47
N ARG A 226 -17.67 8.92 -14.09
CA ARG A 226 -18.60 10.04 -13.85
C ARG A 226 -19.14 10.02 -12.43
N ASN A 227 -19.57 8.85 -11.97
CA ASN A 227 -20.12 8.69 -10.62
C ASN A 227 -19.02 8.96 -9.58
N ALA A 228 -17.81 8.45 -9.77
CA ALA A 228 -16.68 8.74 -8.89
C ALA A 228 -16.17 10.20 -8.91
N GLN A 229 -16.79 11.09 -9.71
CA GLN A 229 -16.54 12.54 -9.69
C GLN A 229 -17.77 13.34 -9.24
N ALA A 230 -18.71 12.72 -8.51
CA ALA A 230 -19.93 13.37 -8.03
C ALA A 230 -20.73 14.07 -9.16
N GLY A 231 -20.76 13.46 -10.35
CA GLY A 231 -21.54 13.94 -11.48
C GLY A 231 -20.83 14.92 -12.43
N GLU A 232 -19.60 15.35 -12.15
CA GLU A 232 -18.81 16.09 -13.15
C GLU A 232 -18.30 15.13 -14.24
N CYS A 233 -18.88 15.22 -15.44
CA CYS A 233 -18.41 14.45 -16.61
C CYS A 233 -18.25 15.36 -17.83
N PRO A 234 -17.14 15.25 -18.60
CA PRO A 234 -16.71 16.24 -19.58
C PRO A 234 -16.87 15.70 -21.00
N LEU A 235 -18.10 15.41 -21.42
CA LEU A 235 -18.39 15.45 -22.86
C LEU A 235 -18.59 16.91 -23.31
N VAL A 236 -17.84 17.84 -22.71
CA VAL A 236 -17.82 19.25 -23.09
C VAL A 236 -16.77 19.37 -24.18
N VAL A 237 -17.24 19.75 -25.37
CA VAL A 237 -16.46 19.94 -26.62
C VAL A 237 -15.49 21.13 -26.51
N ASP A 238 -15.40 21.78 -25.35
CA ASP A 238 -14.58 22.97 -25.12
C ASP A 238 -13.23 22.62 -24.49
N LYS A 239 -12.15 23.13 -25.08
CA LYS A 239 -10.74 22.90 -24.70
C LYS A 239 -10.35 23.50 -23.34
N THR A 240 -11.26 24.24 -22.72
CA THR A 240 -11.04 24.98 -21.46
C THR A 240 -11.42 24.19 -20.21
N THR A 241 -12.22 23.11 -20.36
CA THR A 241 -12.68 22.29 -19.24
C THR A 241 -11.74 21.09 -19.02
N PRO A 242 -11.18 20.86 -17.81
CA PRO A 242 -10.31 19.72 -17.55
C PRO A 242 -11.01 18.38 -17.78
N SER A 243 -10.42 17.48 -18.57
CA SER A 243 -11.02 16.16 -18.82
C SER A 243 -10.96 15.24 -17.59
N CYS A 244 -11.96 14.37 -17.44
CA CYS A 244 -12.13 13.43 -16.33
C CYS A 244 -11.07 12.31 -16.42
N GLY A 245 -9.83 12.65 -16.06
CA GLY A 245 -8.69 11.73 -16.07
C GLY A 245 -8.16 11.38 -14.68
N ASN A 246 -8.59 12.12 -13.65
CA ASN A 246 -7.96 12.12 -12.32
C ASN A 246 -8.72 11.31 -11.26
N SER A 247 -9.97 10.90 -11.50
CA SER A 247 -10.66 10.04 -10.53
C SER A 247 -10.04 8.64 -10.56
N ARG A 248 -9.61 8.17 -9.40
CA ARG A 248 -8.98 6.86 -9.21
C ARG A 248 -9.81 6.13 -8.18
N PHE A 249 -10.46 5.04 -8.60
CA PHE A 249 -10.99 4.04 -7.68
C PHE A 249 -9.83 3.52 -6.84
N GLY A 250 -10.07 3.36 -5.54
CA GLY A 250 -9.02 3.00 -4.61
C GLY A 250 -9.53 2.20 -3.43
N CYS A 251 -8.61 1.94 -2.52
CA CYS A 251 -8.89 1.19 -1.31
C CYS A 251 -9.86 1.97 -0.42
N TRP A 252 -10.93 1.34 0.05
CA TRP A 252 -11.94 1.97 0.90
C TRP A 252 -11.36 2.43 2.25
N VAL A 253 -10.21 1.90 2.65
CA VAL A 253 -9.45 2.30 3.85
C VAL A 253 -8.48 3.49 3.64
N CYS A 254 -8.49 4.15 2.49
CA CYS A 254 -7.47 5.12 2.13
C CYS A 254 -7.58 6.46 2.88
N THR A 255 -6.59 6.74 3.75
CA THR A 255 -6.46 7.99 4.52
C THR A 255 -5.47 9.00 3.92
N VAL A 256 -4.96 8.74 2.71
CA VAL A 256 -4.01 9.66 2.03
C VAL A 256 -4.74 10.86 1.41
N VAL A 257 -5.97 10.63 0.96
CA VAL A 257 -6.93 11.66 0.55
C VAL A 257 -7.70 12.13 1.78
N GLU A 258 -8.26 13.33 1.74
CA GLU A 258 -9.02 13.88 2.87
C GLU A 258 -10.41 13.24 2.97
N ARG A 259 -11.11 13.15 1.83
CA ARG A 259 -12.41 12.51 1.67
C ARG A 259 -12.37 11.49 0.54
N ASP A 260 -13.09 10.38 0.71
CA ASP A 260 -13.28 9.39 -0.35
C ASP A 260 -14.52 9.75 -1.19
N ARG A 261 -14.35 10.69 -2.11
CA ARG A 261 -15.42 11.13 -3.01
C ARG A 261 -15.97 10.00 -3.88
N SER A 262 -15.18 8.97 -4.14
CA SER A 262 -15.63 7.85 -4.97
C SER A 262 -16.62 6.98 -4.19
N MET A 263 -16.31 6.68 -2.93
CA MET A 263 -17.21 5.91 -2.06
C MET A 263 -18.45 6.72 -1.67
N GLU A 264 -18.29 8.01 -1.34
CA GLU A 264 -19.40 8.94 -1.11
C GLU A 264 -20.38 8.94 -2.29
N ALA A 265 -19.87 9.08 -3.52
CA ALA A 265 -20.73 9.10 -4.70
C ALA A 265 -21.37 7.73 -5.02
N MET A 266 -20.75 6.60 -4.67
CA MET A 266 -21.39 5.29 -4.79
C MET A 266 -22.56 5.17 -3.82
N ILE A 267 -22.39 5.62 -2.58
CA ILE A 267 -23.45 5.69 -1.57
C ILE A 267 -24.60 6.57 -2.07
N ASP A 268 -24.31 7.79 -2.54
CA ASP A 268 -25.30 8.71 -3.10
C ASP A 268 -26.03 8.12 -4.34
N SER A 269 -25.39 7.18 -5.05
CA SER A 269 -25.94 6.49 -6.22
C SER A 269 -26.74 5.22 -5.87
N GLY A 270 -26.91 4.90 -4.59
CA GLY A 270 -27.74 3.78 -4.11
C GLY A 270 -26.98 2.63 -3.44
N GLU A 271 -25.65 2.67 -3.37
CA GLU A 271 -24.83 1.67 -2.66
C GLU A 271 -24.71 1.99 -1.17
N GLU A 272 -25.83 2.29 -0.50
CA GLU A 272 -25.90 2.74 0.91
C GLU A 272 -25.23 1.77 1.90
N TRP A 273 -25.21 0.49 1.58
CA TRP A 273 -24.55 -0.55 2.37
C TRP A 273 -23.02 -0.39 2.51
N LEU A 274 -22.41 0.53 1.74
CA LEU A 274 -21.00 0.91 1.87
C LEU A 274 -20.74 1.93 2.99
N GLU A 275 -21.77 2.56 3.57
CA GLU A 275 -21.65 3.58 4.62
C GLU A 275 -20.80 3.13 5.83
N PRO A 276 -20.93 1.90 6.36
CA PRO A 276 -20.06 1.43 7.45
C PRO A 276 -18.57 1.39 7.08
N LEU A 277 -18.22 1.20 5.80
CA LEU A 277 -16.83 1.25 5.32
C LEU A 277 -16.31 2.69 5.32
N LEU A 278 -17.14 3.66 4.93
CA LEU A 278 -16.82 5.07 4.96
C LEU A 278 -16.60 5.56 6.40
N GLU A 279 -17.48 5.19 7.32
CA GLU A 279 -17.32 5.50 8.75
C GLU A 279 -16.03 4.92 9.33
N PHE A 280 -15.72 3.65 9.02
CA PHE A 280 -14.48 3.01 9.49
C PHE A 280 -13.25 3.72 8.91
N ARG A 281 -13.29 4.11 7.64
CA ARG A 281 -12.22 4.90 7.00
C ARG A 281 -12.03 6.25 7.68
N ASP A 282 -13.12 6.93 8.03
CA ASP A 282 -13.07 8.23 8.67
C ASP A 282 -12.50 8.14 10.08
N LEU A 283 -12.82 7.07 10.83
CA LEU A 283 -12.14 6.73 12.08
C LEU A 283 -10.62 6.61 11.87
N LEU A 284 -10.16 5.88 10.85
CA LEU A 284 -8.73 5.78 10.56
C LEU A 284 -8.12 7.15 10.23
N SER A 285 -8.83 7.98 9.46
CA SER A 285 -8.41 9.33 9.10
C SER A 285 -8.24 10.22 10.34
N GLU A 286 -9.19 10.18 11.27
CA GLU A 286 -9.14 10.95 12.51
C GLU A 286 -7.91 10.64 13.37
N THR A 287 -7.44 9.38 13.37
CA THR A 287 -6.25 9.00 14.13
C THR A 287 -4.96 9.69 13.62
N GLN A 288 -5.00 10.25 12.41
CA GLN A 288 -3.90 11.00 11.81
C GLN A 288 -3.84 12.46 12.24
N ALA A 289 -4.89 12.98 12.90
CA ALA A 289 -4.93 14.34 13.38
C ALA A 289 -3.83 14.56 14.45
N PRO A 290 -2.97 15.60 14.34
CA PRO A 290 -1.81 15.80 15.21
C PRO A 290 -2.10 15.69 16.71
N GLU A 291 -3.21 16.26 17.14
CA GLU A 291 -3.70 16.30 18.52
C GLU A 291 -4.20 14.92 19.01
N LYS A 292 -4.78 14.11 18.13
CA LYS A 292 -5.28 12.76 18.46
C LYS A 292 -4.19 11.68 18.42
N LYS A 293 -3.03 11.93 17.79
CA LYS A 293 -1.98 10.90 17.63
C LYS A 293 -1.56 10.25 18.96
N ARG A 294 -1.46 11.01 20.05
CA ARG A 294 -1.05 10.51 21.37
C ARG A 294 -2.10 9.64 22.04
N GLN A 295 -3.38 9.85 21.70
CA GLN A 295 -4.47 9.02 22.19
C GLN A 295 -4.31 7.58 21.68
N TYR A 296 -4.03 7.44 20.38
CA TYR A 296 -4.03 6.15 19.70
C TYR A 296 -2.67 5.47 19.55
N ARG A 297 -1.56 6.23 19.62
CA ARG A 297 -0.23 5.73 19.30
C ARG A 297 0.68 5.68 20.52
N GLU A 298 1.53 4.67 20.54
CA GLU A 298 2.63 4.54 21.48
C GLU A 298 3.63 5.68 21.31
N VAL A 299 4.31 6.04 22.39
CA VAL A 299 5.46 6.96 22.33
C VAL A 299 6.69 6.26 21.75
N ARG A 300 6.86 4.98 22.11
CA ARG A 300 7.97 4.14 21.71
C ARG A 300 7.76 3.56 20.32
N ARG A 301 8.81 3.58 19.49
CA ARG A 301 8.77 2.92 18.17
C ARG A 301 8.85 1.40 18.32
N ARG A 302 8.56 0.66 17.25
CA ARG A 302 8.76 -0.80 17.22
C ARG A 302 10.21 -1.22 17.49
N SER A 303 11.20 -0.35 17.22
CA SER A 303 12.60 -0.56 17.58
C SER A 303 12.88 -0.44 19.09
N GLY A 304 11.88 -0.07 19.90
CA GLY A 304 12.05 0.18 21.32
C GLY A 304 12.57 1.58 21.66
N GLN A 305 12.94 2.40 20.67
CA GLN A 305 13.48 3.74 20.91
C GLN A 305 12.42 4.84 20.85
N VAL A 306 12.65 5.92 21.60
CA VAL A 306 11.88 7.16 21.53
C VAL A 306 12.71 8.21 20.82
N ASN A 307 12.23 8.64 19.65
CA ASN A 307 12.84 9.74 18.90
C ASN A 307 12.00 10.99 19.09
N PHE A 308 12.63 12.15 19.15
CA PHE A 308 11.93 13.43 19.24
C PHE A 308 11.93 14.15 17.90
N ILE A 309 10.89 14.95 17.66
CA ILE A 309 10.82 15.83 16.50
C ILE A 309 11.92 16.90 16.63
N ARG A 310 12.63 17.19 15.53
CA ARG A 310 13.70 18.19 15.53
C ARG A 310 13.12 19.56 15.90
N GLY A 311 13.76 20.24 16.85
CA GLY A 311 13.32 21.57 17.31
C GLY A 311 12.14 21.56 18.28
N THR A 312 11.59 20.40 18.66
CA THR A 312 10.54 20.32 19.69
C THR A 312 10.90 19.31 20.78
N ASP A 313 10.10 19.32 21.85
CA ASP A 313 10.13 18.32 22.93
C ASP A 313 9.12 17.19 22.70
N ASP A 314 8.48 17.17 21.54
CA ASP A 314 7.47 16.18 21.22
C ASP A 314 8.09 14.90 20.69
N PRO A 315 7.76 13.72 21.25
CA PRO A 315 8.19 12.46 20.70
C PRO A 315 7.51 12.22 19.34
N VAL A 316 8.25 11.59 18.42
CA VAL A 316 7.71 11.09 17.17
C VAL A 316 6.83 9.88 17.49
N PRO A 317 5.53 9.90 17.15
CA PRO A 317 4.62 8.81 17.50
C PRO A 317 5.06 7.45 16.93
N GLY A 318 4.96 6.41 17.76
CA GLY A 318 5.21 5.00 17.47
C GLY A 318 4.01 4.30 16.80
N PRO A 319 3.89 2.96 16.88
CA PRO A 319 2.74 2.22 16.36
C PRO A 319 1.45 2.52 17.16
N TYR A 320 0.31 2.03 16.70
CA TYR A 320 -0.93 2.01 17.47
C TYR A 320 -0.79 1.18 18.75
N LYS A 321 -1.40 1.69 19.83
CA LYS A 321 -1.48 0.99 21.13
C LYS A 321 -2.22 -0.34 20.95
N LEU A 322 -1.81 -1.37 21.70
CA LEU A 322 -2.43 -2.70 21.58
C LEU A 322 -3.94 -2.65 21.86
N GLU A 323 -4.35 -1.92 22.89
CA GLU A 323 -5.77 -1.75 23.22
C GLU A 323 -6.57 -1.06 22.10
N PHE A 324 -5.95 -0.11 21.39
CA PHE A 324 -6.58 0.49 20.21
C PHE A 324 -6.65 -0.51 19.04
N CYS A 325 -5.64 -1.35 18.85
CA CYS A 325 -5.71 -2.43 17.86
C CYS A 325 -6.83 -3.45 18.17
N LYS A 326 -7.06 -3.79 19.46
CA LYS A 326 -8.19 -4.62 19.91
C LYS A 326 -9.53 -3.96 19.57
N GLU A 327 -9.66 -2.66 19.82
CA GLU A 327 -10.85 -1.89 19.45
C GLU A 327 -11.07 -1.85 17.93
N LEU A 328 -10.02 -1.61 17.15
CA LEU A 328 -10.10 -1.63 15.68
C LEU A 328 -10.52 -3.00 15.16
N LEU A 329 -10.03 -4.10 15.74
CA LEU A 329 -10.44 -5.45 15.36
C LEU A 329 -11.92 -5.69 15.64
N ARG A 330 -12.41 -5.31 16.83
CA ARG A 330 -13.85 -5.40 17.16
C ARG A 330 -14.69 -4.61 16.17
N ARG A 331 -14.30 -3.36 15.88
CA ARG A 331 -15.00 -2.50 14.92
C ARG A 331 -15.00 -3.11 13.53
N LEU A 332 -13.86 -3.61 13.05
CA LEU A 332 -13.75 -4.21 11.73
C LEU A 332 -14.67 -5.43 11.57
N LEU A 333 -14.74 -6.30 12.58
CA LEU A 333 -15.64 -7.45 12.57
C LEU A 333 -17.12 -7.03 12.60
N ARG A 334 -17.47 -5.99 13.36
CA ARG A 334 -18.83 -5.42 13.36
C ARG A 334 -19.19 -4.80 12.00
N THR A 335 -18.28 -4.01 11.44
CA THR A 335 -18.41 -3.45 10.09
C THR A 335 -18.59 -4.56 9.05
N GLN A 336 -17.84 -5.66 9.14
CA GLN A 336 -18.00 -6.81 8.26
C GLN A 336 -19.42 -7.40 8.35
N LEU A 337 -19.93 -7.64 9.56
CA LEU A 337 -21.29 -8.17 9.74
C LEU A 337 -22.37 -7.23 9.19
N GLU A 338 -22.22 -5.92 9.41
CA GLU A 338 -23.18 -4.93 8.93
C GLU A 338 -23.21 -4.85 7.41
N VAL A 339 -22.03 -4.77 6.79
CA VAL A 339 -21.87 -4.75 5.34
C VAL A 339 -22.39 -6.06 4.74
N GLN A 340 -22.06 -7.23 5.32
CA GLN A 340 -22.56 -8.53 4.84
C GLN A 340 -24.09 -8.66 4.94
N ARG A 341 -24.71 -8.06 5.96
CA ARG A 341 -26.17 -8.07 6.13
C ARG A 341 -26.89 -7.21 5.10
N ASN A 342 -26.29 -6.07 4.75
CA ASN A 342 -26.94 -5.05 3.91
C ASN A 342 -26.54 -5.15 2.44
N ALA A 343 -25.42 -5.82 2.12
CA ALA A 343 -24.94 -5.99 0.76
C ALA A 343 -25.94 -6.78 -0.11
N PRO A 344 -26.03 -6.46 -1.42
CA PRO A 344 -26.84 -7.25 -2.34
C PRO A 344 -26.41 -8.73 -2.39
N PRO A 345 -27.31 -9.65 -2.77
CA PRO A 345 -26.99 -11.07 -2.88
C PRO A 345 -25.77 -11.31 -3.78
N GLY A 346 -24.76 -12.00 -3.24
CA GLY A 346 -23.50 -12.28 -3.95
C GLY A 346 -22.46 -11.16 -3.86
N GLU A 347 -22.75 -10.06 -3.17
CA GLU A 347 -21.83 -8.93 -2.99
C GLU A 347 -21.26 -8.80 -1.57
N ALA A 348 -21.74 -9.63 -0.64
CA ALA A 348 -21.32 -9.66 0.76
C ALA A 348 -19.80 -9.91 0.86
N PRO A 349 -18.98 -8.89 1.22
CA PRO A 349 -17.54 -9.03 1.23
C PRO A 349 -17.05 -9.67 2.53
N ILE A 350 -15.92 -10.36 2.44
CA ILE A 350 -15.09 -10.69 3.61
C ILE A 350 -14.06 -9.58 3.74
N LEU A 351 -14.15 -8.77 4.79
CA LEU A 351 -13.25 -7.65 5.02
C LEU A 351 -11.92 -8.10 5.65
N ILE A 352 -11.96 -9.14 6.49
CA ILE A 352 -10.80 -9.77 7.10
C ILE A 352 -10.92 -11.28 7.06
N SER A 353 -9.86 -11.95 6.61
CA SER A 353 -9.82 -13.41 6.48
C SER A 353 -9.37 -14.11 7.77
N ASP A 354 -9.73 -15.39 7.89
CA ASP A 354 -9.30 -16.24 9.01
C ASP A 354 -7.76 -16.32 9.10
N ALA A 355 -7.07 -16.36 7.96
CA ALA A 355 -5.61 -16.36 7.91
C ALA A 355 -5.03 -15.07 8.52
N GLU A 356 -5.64 -13.91 8.26
CA GLU A 356 -5.22 -12.65 8.87
C GLU A 356 -5.49 -12.63 10.37
N LEU A 357 -6.62 -13.19 10.83
CA LEU A 357 -6.92 -13.30 12.27
C LEU A 357 -5.90 -14.18 13.00
N HIS A 358 -5.50 -15.30 12.41
CA HIS A 358 -4.46 -16.18 12.95
C HIS A 358 -3.11 -15.46 13.06
N GLU A 359 -2.72 -14.73 12.01
CA GLU A 359 -1.46 -14.00 12.00
C GLU A 359 -1.48 -12.80 12.98
N ILE A 360 -2.62 -12.11 13.14
CA ILE A 360 -2.80 -11.05 14.15
C ILE A 360 -2.66 -11.64 15.56
N ARG A 361 -3.33 -12.77 15.84
CA ARG A 361 -3.21 -13.48 17.13
C ARG A 361 -1.76 -13.85 17.43
N ARG A 362 -1.07 -14.43 16.45
CA ARG A 362 0.35 -14.79 16.56
C ARG A 362 1.19 -13.57 16.92
N LEU A 363 1.08 -12.48 16.16
CA LEU A 363 1.82 -11.24 16.39
C LEU A 363 1.53 -10.63 17.78
N TRP A 364 0.28 -10.64 18.23
CA TRP A 364 -0.06 -10.08 19.53
C TRP A 364 0.52 -10.89 20.69
N ARG A 365 0.48 -12.23 20.59
CA ARG A 365 1.04 -13.13 21.60
C ARG A 365 2.58 -13.08 21.63
N THR A 366 3.23 -13.07 20.47
CA THR A 366 4.71 -13.17 20.40
C THR A 366 5.42 -11.82 20.47
N GLU A 367 4.84 -10.76 19.90
CA GLU A 367 5.53 -9.47 19.78
C GLU A 367 4.96 -8.37 20.68
N ARG A 368 3.71 -8.52 21.16
CA ARG A 368 3.00 -7.44 21.88
C ARG A 368 2.59 -7.77 23.31
N GLY A 369 2.92 -8.97 23.80
CA GLY A 369 2.66 -9.36 25.18
C GLY A 369 1.18 -9.59 25.50
N ASP A 370 0.36 -9.98 24.52
CA ASP A 370 -1.07 -10.25 24.74
C ASP A 370 -1.30 -11.64 25.34
N TRP A 371 -0.91 -11.82 26.61
CA TRP A 371 -1.12 -13.09 27.34
C TRP A 371 -2.59 -13.45 27.54
N ALA A 372 -3.48 -12.47 27.48
CA ALA A 372 -4.92 -12.68 27.57
C ALA A 372 -5.51 -13.38 26.33
N ASP A 373 -4.74 -13.52 25.25
CA ASP A 373 -5.17 -14.11 23.98
C ASP A 373 -6.46 -13.47 23.46
N SER A 374 -6.40 -12.16 23.21
CA SER A 374 -7.61 -11.35 23.02
C SER A 374 -8.33 -11.64 21.70
N VAL A 375 -7.66 -12.17 20.68
CA VAL A 375 -8.24 -12.37 19.34
C VAL A 375 -9.38 -13.40 19.35
N PRO A 376 -9.21 -14.65 19.85
CA PRO A 376 -10.32 -15.59 19.98
C PRO A 376 -11.51 -15.04 20.78
N ALA A 377 -11.24 -14.32 21.87
CA ALA A 377 -12.28 -13.72 22.68
C ALA A 377 -13.09 -12.66 21.90
N ILE A 378 -12.40 -11.78 21.17
CA ILE A 378 -13.04 -10.77 20.30
C ILE A 378 -13.86 -11.41 19.18
N VAL A 379 -13.32 -12.44 18.54
CA VAL A 379 -14.02 -13.16 17.47
C VAL A 379 -15.30 -13.81 18.00
N ARG A 380 -15.23 -14.50 19.14
CA ARG A 380 -16.40 -15.11 19.78
C ARG A 380 -17.43 -14.07 20.23
N GLU A 381 -16.96 -12.95 20.79
CA GLU A 381 -17.80 -11.82 21.22
C GLU A 381 -18.61 -11.25 20.05
N VAL A 382 -17.97 -11.04 18.89
CA VAL A 382 -18.59 -10.32 17.77
C VAL A 382 -19.27 -11.25 16.77
N LEU A 383 -18.62 -12.35 16.36
CA LEU A 383 -19.13 -13.27 15.35
C LEU A 383 -19.98 -14.40 15.95
N GLY A 384 -19.90 -14.65 17.26
CA GLY A 384 -20.62 -15.75 17.90
C GLY A 384 -20.11 -17.15 17.54
N CYS A 385 -18.99 -17.25 16.81
CA CYS A 385 -18.35 -18.50 16.43
C CYS A 385 -16.91 -18.59 16.96
N ASP A 386 -16.35 -19.79 16.93
CA ASP A 386 -14.93 -20.03 17.18
C ASP A 386 -14.29 -20.53 15.89
N LEU A 387 -13.08 -20.05 15.59
CA LEU A 387 -12.31 -20.55 14.45
C LEU A 387 -11.47 -21.77 14.89
N GLU A 388 -10.92 -22.49 13.92
CA GLU A 388 -9.97 -23.57 14.16
C GLU A 388 -8.60 -23.00 14.59
N TRP A 389 -8.54 -22.52 15.83
CA TRP A 389 -7.35 -21.92 16.40
C TRP A 389 -6.23 -22.94 16.60
N VAL A 390 -5.03 -22.61 16.12
CA VAL A 390 -3.81 -23.36 16.46
C VAL A 390 -3.61 -23.31 17.97
N THR A 391 -3.53 -24.49 18.58
CA THR A 391 -3.19 -24.69 19.99
C THR A 391 -1.68 -24.91 20.08
N GLU A 392 -0.99 -24.10 20.88
CA GLU A 392 0.43 -24.30 21.17
C GLU A 392 0.56 -25.23 22.37
N ASP A 393 1.30 -26.34 22.24
CA ASP A 393 1.54 -27.32 23.31
C ASP A 393 2.46 -26.78 24.44
N ALA A 394 2.82 -25.50 24.41
CA ALA A 394 3.71 -24.88 25.38
C ALA A 394 2.95 -24.29 26.57
N VAL A 395 3.61 -24.19 27.74
CA VAL A 395 3.09 -23.48 28.91
C VAL A 395 2.86 -22.03 28.55
N SER A 396 1.61 -21.62 28.35
CA SER A 396 1.24 -20.25 28.05
C SER A 396 0.88 -19.48 29.31
N PHE A 397 1.35 -18.25 29.43
CA PHE A 397 0.83 -17.32 30.42
C PHE A 397 -0.61 -16.93 30.06
N THR A 398 -1.42 -16.77 31.09
CA THR A 398 -2.85 -16.47 31.00
C THR A 398 -3.13 -15.01 31.39
N ALA A 399 -4.39 -14.58 31.25
CA ALA A 399 -4.83 -13.28 31.74
C ALA A 399 -4.66 -13.13 33.27
N ASP A 400 -4.78 -14.22 34.03
CA ASP A 400 -4.56 -14.22 35.48
C ASP A 400 -3.08 -14.00 35.83
N ASP A 401 -2.18 -14.67 35.11
CA ASP A 401 -0.73 -14.47 35.27
C ASP A 401 -0.34 -13.02 34.96
N GLY A 402 -0.94 -12.43 33.93
CA GLY A 402 -0.74 -11.02 33.59
C GLY A 402 -1.22 -10.06 34.68
N ARG A 403 -2.38 -10.33 35.30
CA ARG A 403 -2.90 -9.52 36.42
C ARG A 403 -1.99 -9.60 37.65
N LEU A 404 -1.58 -10.82 38.02
CA LEU A 404 -0.66 -11.04 39.14
C LEU A 404 0.68 -10.34 38.88
N LEU A 405 1.21 -10.45 37.66
CA LEU A 405 2.46 -9.80 37.31
C LEU A 405 2.36 -8.29 37.39
N ASP A 406 1.26 -7.70 36.91
CA ASP A 406 1.02 -6.26 36.97
C ASP A 406 0.94 -5.75 38.43
N GLU A 407 0.29 -6.51 39.33
CA GLU A 407 0.25 -6.19 40.76
C GLU A 407 1.66 -6.17 41.37
N VAL A 408 2.47 -7.21 41.11
CA VAL A 408 3.84 -7.33 41.62
C VAL A 408 4.74 -6.24 41.04
N CYS A 409 4.67 -6.00 39.73
CA CYS A 409 5.46 -4.98 39.04
C CYS A 409 5.18 -3.57 39.58
N ARG A 410 3.90 -3.23 39.84
CA ARG A 410 3.53 -1.95 40.46
C ARG A 410 4.07 -1.82 41.88
N ALA A 411 4.05 -2.87 42.68
CA ALA A 411 4.60 -2.85 44.03
C ALA A 411 6.12 -2.57 44.06
N HIS A 412 6.82 -2.87 42.97
CA HIS A 412 8.27 -2.71 42.84
C HIS A 412 8.70 -1.57 41.90
N ASP A 413 7.77 -0.76 41.41
CA ASP A 413 8.03 0.33 40.45
C ASP A 413 8.78 -0.15 39.19
N VAL A 414 8.41 -1.34 38.69
CA VAL A 414 8.97 -1.92 37.46
C VAL A 414 7.92 -1.90 36.35
N PRO A 415 8.27 -1.51 35.11
CA PRO A 415 7.34 -1.56 33.99
C PRO A 415 6.86 -3.00 33.70
N THR A 416 5.55 -3.25 33.84
CA THR A 416 4.95 -4.58 33.61
C THR A 416 5.28 -5.13 32.22
N GLU A 417 5.21 -4.30 31.18
CA GLU A 417 5.51 -4.72 29.80
C GLU A 417 6.97 -5.21 29.61
N LEU A 418 7.93 -4.63 30.35
CA LEU A 418 9.32 -5.10 30.29
C LEU A 418 9.41 -6.53 30.80
N VAL A 419 8.80 -6.81 31.96
CA VAL A 419 8.86 -8.13 32.60
C VAL A 419 8.11 -9.17 31.77
N VAL A 420 6.96 -8.80 31.21
CA VAL A 420 6.21 -9.63 30.24
C VAL A 420 7.13 -10.06 29.09
N ARG A 421 7.82 -9.12 28.44
CA ARG A 421 8.69 -9.44 27.31
C ARG A 421 9.93 -10.25 27.70
N LEU A 422 10.48 -10.03 28.88
CA LEU A 422 11.59 -10.83 29.40
C LEU A 422 11.16 -12.29 29.62
N LEU A 423 9.99 -12.50 30.21
CA LEU A 423 9.42 -13.83 30.42
C LEU A 423 9.07 -14.51 29.09
N ASP A 424 8.57 -13.77 28.10
CA ASP A 424 8.33 -14.30 26.75
C ASP A 424 9.64 -14.74 26.06
N VAL A 425 10.72 -13.95 26.17
CA VAL A 425 12.05 -14.32 25.63
C VAL A 425 12.59 -15.60 26.26
N GLU A 426 12.45 -15.76 27.58
CA GLU A 426 12.86 -16.97 28.28
C GLU A 426 11.99 -18.18 27.93
N ARG A 427 10.67 -17.98 27.79
CA ARG A 427 9.71 -19.01 27.39
C ARG A 427 10.01 -19.52 25.98
N GLU A 428 10.25 -18.65 25.02
CA GLU A 428 10.55 -19.05 23.64
C GLU A 428 11.84 -19.86 23.52
N ALA A 429 12.76 -19.69 24.48
CA ALA A 429 13.99 -20.46 24.52
C ALA A 429 13.90 -21.73 25.37
N HIS A 430 12.78 -21.97 26.03
CA HIS A 430 12.54 -23.16 26.83
C HIS A 430 12.61 -24.41 25.94
N GLY A 431 13.45 -25.38 26.30
CA GLY A 431 13.68 -26.60 25.52
C GLY A 431 14.77 -26.50 24.43
N LEU A 432 15.33 -25.31 24.14
CA LEU A 432 16.43 -25.17 23.20
C LEU A 432 17.77 -25.60 23.82
N LYS A 433 18.50 -26.51 23.15
CA LYS A 433 19.85 -26.95 23.57
C LYS A 433 20.91 -25.84 23.55
N ARG A 434 20.74 -24.82 22.71
CA ARG A 434 21.65 -23.66 22.60
C ARG A 434 20.88 -22.39 22.89
N ARG A 435 21.24 -21.70 23.98
CA ARG A 435 20.53 -20.50 24.49
C ARG A 435 21.27 -19.18 24.24
N HIS A 436 22.33 -19.16 23.42
CA HIS A 436 23.13 -17.96 23.20
C HIS A 436 22.30 -16.77 22.69
N ALA A 437 21.29 -17.02 21.85
CA ALA A 437 20.40 -15.99 21.33
C ALA A 437 19.52 -15.32 22.40
N VAL A 438 19.31 -15.96 23.57
CA VAL A 438 18.49 -15.42 24.67
C VAL A 438 19.14 -14.18 25.26
N HIS A 439 20.43 -14.26 25.57
CA HIS A 439 21.17 -13.15 26.15
C HIS A 439 21.18 -11.93 25.22
N THR A 440 21.37 -12.14 23.91
CA THR A 440 21.27 -11.06 22.92
C THR A 440 19.90 -10.41 22.92
N ARG A 441 18.81 -11.20 22.97
CA ARG A 441 17.44 -10.68 22.98
C ARG A 441 17.11 -9.93 24.28
N ILE A 442 17.59 -10.42 25.43
CA ILE A 442 17.45 -9.74 26.72
C ILE A 442 18.21 -8.41 26.69
N GLU A 443 19.44 -8.39 26.16
CA GLU A 443 20.22 -7.17 26.01
C GLU A 443 19.51 -6.16 25.10
N ASP A 444 18.96 -6.62 23.97
CA ASP A 444 18.18 -5.79 23.06
C ASP A 444 16.89 -5.26 23.70
N LEU A 445 16.27 -5.99 24.63
CA LEU A 445 15.13 -5.50 25.43
C LEU A 445 15.57 -4.40 26.41
N PHE A 446 16.69 -4.58 27.11
CA PHE A 446 17.19 -3.55 28.03
C PHE A 446 17.67 -2.28 27.34
N ARG A 447 18.08 -2.35 26.07
CA ARG A 447 18.40 -1.16 25.25
C ARG A 447 17.17 -0.35 24.83
N GLN A 448 15.96 -0.86 25.02
CA GLN A 448 14.73 -0.13 24.72
C GLN A 448 14.42 0.88 25.81
N GLU A 449 13.56 1.84 25.48
CA GLU A 449 13.09 2.83 26.42
C GLU A 449 11.89 2.30 27.21
N TRP A 450 11.97 2.36 28.54
CA TRP A 450 10.95 1.84 29.46
C TRP A 450 10.46 2.87 30.46
N ARG A 451 11.08 4.05 30.49
CA ARG A 451 10.66 5.17 31.33
C ARG A 451 9.38 5.80 30.78
N ASP A 452 8.65 6.46 31.65
CA ASP A 452 7.49 7.25 31.28
C ASP A 452 7.89 8.48 30.43
N LEU A 453 6.91 9.05 29.72
CA LEU A 453 7.15 10.17 28.82
C LEU A 453 7.62 11.43 29.56
N ASP A 454 7.10 11.70 30.75
CA ASP A 454 7.41 12.93 31.48
C ASP A 454 8.87 12.91 31.92
N THR A 455 9.36 11.77 32.40
CA THR A 455 10.77 11.53 32.69
C THR A 455 11.66 11.74 31.46
N LEU A 456 11.23 11.29 30.27
CA LEU A 456 12.00 11.46 29.03
C LEU A 456 12.06 12.91 28.55
N VAL A 457 10.93 13.62 28.62
CA VAL A 457 10.85 15.03 28.25
C VAL A 457 11.68 15.87 29.23
N ALA A 458 11.60 15.57 30.53
CA ALA A 458 12.40 16.23 31.56
C ALA A 458 13.92 16.03 31.33
N ALA A 459 14.35 14.80 31.07
CA ALA A 459 15.76 14.49 30.78
C ALA A 459 16.26 15.21 29.51
N ARG A 460 15.42 15.31 28.48
CA ARG A 460 15.76 16.05 27.25
C ARG A 460 15.89 17.54 27.48
N ARG A 461 15.00 18.13 28.28
CA ARG A 461 15.06 19.56 28.65
C ARG A 461 16.31 19.86 29.46
N ALA A 462 16.65 19.01 30.44
CA ALA A 462 17.87 19.13 31.21
C ALA A 462 19.12 19.04 30.32
N GLY A 463 19.18 18.07 29.42
CA GLY A 463 20.31 17.92 28.49
C GLY A 463 20.45 19.07 27.48
N ARG A 464 19.35 19.70 27.05
CA ARG A 464 19.40 20.93 26.24
C ARG A 464 19.91 22.12 27.06
N ALA A 465 19.42 22.29 28.28
CA ALA A 465 19.89 23.34 29.17
C ALA A 465 21.38 23.22 29.48
N GLU A 466 21.91 22.00 29.63
CA GLU A 466 23.35 21.77 29.78
C GLU A 466 24.17 22.11 28.52
N ILE A 467 23.63 21.84 27.33
CA ILE A 467 24.28 22.20 26.07
C ILE A 467 24.26 23.72 25.88
N ASP A 468 23.11 24.37 26.09
CA ASP A 468 22.97 25.82 25.97
C ASP A 468 23.85 26.55 27.00
N ALA A 469 23.92 26.06 28.25
CA ALA A 469 24.83 26.58 29.27
C ALA A 469 26.31 26.44 28.90
N ARG A 470 26.71 25.32 28.26
CA ARG A 470 28.08 25.13 27.73
C ARG A 470 28.39 26.05 26.55
N TYR A 471 27.41 26.38 25.72
CA TYR A 471 27.57 27.35 24.64
C TYR A 471 27.73 28.77 25.21
N GLU A 472 26.92 29.16 26.20
CA GLU A 472 27.06 30.45 26.91
C GLU A 472 28.41 30.56 27.65
N GLU A 473 28.88 29.49 28.32
CA GLU A 473 30.21 29.46 28.92
C GLU A 473 31.35 29.54 27.88
N SER A 474 31.15 29.00 26.67
CA SER A 474 32.14 29.09 25.58
C SER A 474 32.19 30.48 24.92
N GLU A 475 31.07 31.20 24.84
CA GLU A 475 31.03 32.59 24.35
C GLU A 475 31.61 33.57 25.37
N LEU A 476 31.44 33.31 26.67
CA LEU A 476 32.09 34.07 27.75
C LEU A 476 33.61 33.82 27.87
N GLY A 477 34.17 32.85 27.14
CA GLY A 477 35.59 32.48 27.15
C GLY A 477 36.43 33.01 25.98
N LEU A 478 35.86 33.74 25.03
CA LEU A 478 36.56 34.27 23.86
C LEU A 478 36.49 35.81 23.83
N GLU A 479 37.31 36.47 24.65
CA GLU A 479 37.74 37.84 24.33
C GLU A 479 38.69 37.79 23.13
N PRO A 480 38.39 38.42 21.98
CA PRO A 480 39.35 38.55 20.91
C PRO A 480 40.39 39.60 21.32
N LYS A 481 41.59 39.17 21.73
CA LYS A 481 42.77 40.04 21.75
C LYS A 481 43.14 40.41 20.31
N LEU A 482 42.55 41.48 19.81
CA LEU A 482 43.05 42.22 18.66
C LEU A 482 44.37 42.91 19.04
N PRO A 483 45.49 42.68 18.33
CA PRO A 483 46.66 43.53 18.44
C PRO A 483 46.39 44.84 17.68
N LEU A 484 46.55 45.96 18.38
CA LEU A 484 46.49 47.31 17.82
C LEU A 484 47.83 47.68 17.15
N LEU A 485 47.70 48.22 15.92
CA LEU A 485 48.61 49.11 15.16
C LEU A 485 49.84 48.50 14.46
N ASP A 486 49.95 48.71 13.14
CA ASP A 486 50.80 49.80 12.64
C ASP A 486 50.42 50.24 11.20
N GLU A 487 50.37 51.56 11.00
CA GLU A 487 50.20 52.23 9.71
C GLU A 487 51.58 52.47 9.08
N SER A 488 51.89 51.85 7.93
CA SER A 488 52.81 52.46 6.95
C SER A 488 52.80 51.76 5.59
N ALA A 489 52.86 52.59 4.54
CA ALA A 489 53.16 52.29 3.13
C ALA A 489 52.06 51.51 2.35
N GLU A 490 51.64 51.89 1.15
CA GLU A 490 52.34 52.66 0.12
C GLU A 490 51.34 53.15 -0.94
N ARG A 491 51.61 54.36 -1.44
CA ARG A 491 51.11 54.87 -2.71
C ARG A 491 51.68 53.98 -3.83
N THR A 492 50.89 53.74 -4.89
CA THR A 492 51.16 54.21 -6.28
C THR A 492 50.44 53.27 -7.25
N SER A 493 49.42 53.80 -7.91
CA SER A 493 48.80 53.27 -9.11
C SER A 493 49.58 53.76 -10.35
N GLN A 494 50.02 52.82 -11.18
CA GLN A 494 49.97 52.92 -12.64
C GLN A 494 49.38 51.64 -13.20
#